data_AF-A0A6I4V2V8-F1
#
_entry.id   AF-A0A6I4V2V8-F1
#
_cell.length_a   1.000
_cell.length_b   1.000
_cell.length_c   1.000
_cell.angle_alpha   90.00
_cell.angle_beta   90.00
_cell.angle_gamma   90.00
#
_symmetry.space_group_name_H-M   'P 1'
#
loop_
_entity.id
_entity.type
_entity.pdbx_description
1 polymer ?
#
loop_
_entity_poly.entity_id
_entity_poly.type
_entity_poly.pdbx_seq_one_letter_code
_entity_poly.pdbx_strand_id
1 'polypeptide(L)'
;MTRVNLITGFLGSGKTTLLCHLLAAKPANEQWAVLVNEFGEIGVDGALLADPRVVANENFRDQLAAAEIIIGNKQDRWRRALNQGQGYSACGWLFDAATQFDQQALLEWVRHAPGDRIKGVMHIETGSLMINRQGDDLQIETRSQPPADSRIEIIDSQQADWNSLQSALLKCRLR
;
A
#
# COMPACT_ATOMS: atom_id res chain seq x y z
N MET A 1 13.48 -6.50 14.58
CA MET A 1 14.00 -6.96 13.29
C MET A 1 13.19 -8.19 12.88
N THR A 2 12.50 -8.15 11.74
CA THR A 2 11.70 -9.29 11.25
C THR A 2 12.58 -10.21 10.43
N ARG A 3 12.49 -11.52 10.69
CA ARG A 3 13.23 -12.53 9.91
C ARG A 3 12.52 -12.74 8.58
N VAL A 4 13.28 -12.62 7.49
CA VAL A 4 12.81 -12.82 6.12
C VAL A 4 13.51 -14.05 5.56
N ASN A 5 12.73 -14.99 5.03
CA ASN A 5 13.24 -16.17 4.34
C ASN A 5 12.84 -16.08 2.87
N LEU A 6 13.83 -16.20 1.98
CA LEU A 6 13.62 -16.21 0.54
C LEU A 6 13.75 -17.64 0.02
N ILE A 7 12.68 -18.16 -0.58
CA ILE A 7 12.68 -19.47 -1.26
C ILE A 7 12.69 -19.19 -2.76
N THR A 8 13.77 -19.61 -3.43
CA THR A 8 13.97 -19.44 -4.87
C THR A 8 14.52 -20.73 -5.49
N GLY A 9 14.42 -20.85 -6.80
CA GLY A 9 14.81 -22.03 -7.56
C GLY A 9 14.08 -22.10 -8.89
N PHE A 10 14.60 -22.90 -9.83
CA PHE A 10 14.01 -23.08 -11.16
C PHE A 10 12.59 -23.66 -11.11
N LEU A 11 11.81 -23.53 -12.19
CA LEU A 11 10.51 -24.18 -12.32
C LEU A 11 10.66 -25.70 -12.08
N GLY A 12 9.76 -26.28 -11.28
CA GLY A 12 9.81 -27.70 -10.93
C GLY A 12 10.84 -28.09 -9.85
N SER A 13 11.60 -27.15 -9.28
CA SER A 13 12.62 -27.46 -8.25
C SER A 13 12.08 -27.82 -6.86
N GLY A 14 10.76 -28.04 -6.71
CA GLY A 14 10.14 -28.45 -5.44
C GLY A 14 9.86 -27.34 -4.42
N LYS A 15 9.87 -26.06 -4.82
CA LYS A 15 9.66 -24.90 -3.92
C LYS A 15 8.32 -24.95 -3.18
N THR A 16 7.24 -25.27 -3.89
CA THR A 16 5.89 -25.39 -3.33
C THR A 16 5.82 -26.53 -2.30
N THR A 17 6.43 -27.66 -2.61
CA THR A 17 6.54 -28.81 -1.68
C THR A 17 7.29 -28.41 -0.40
N LEU A 18 8.39 -27.68 -0.53
CA LEU A 18 9.16 -27.17 0.60
C LEU A 18 8.33 -26.19 1.44
N LEU A 19 7.61 -25.26 0.82
CA LEU A 19 6.72 -24.34 1.53
C LEU A 19 5.67 -25.08 2.35
N CYS A 20 4.93 -26.01 1.72
CA CYS A 20 3.90 -26.78 2.41
C CYS A 20 4.48 -27.55 3.60
N HIS A 21 5.67 -28.12 3.44
CA HIS A 21 6.36 -28.81 4.52
C HIS A 21 6.72 -27.86 5.67
N LEU A 22 7.25 -26.67 5.36
CA LEU A 22 7.61 -25.66 6.36
C LEU A 22 6.38 -25.11 7.09
N LEU A 23 5.27 -24.86 6.38
CA LEU A 23 4.02 -24.40 6.98
C LEU A 23 3.38 -25.47 7.88
N ALA A 24 3.50 -26.75 7.52
CA ALA A 24 3.03 -27.86 8.35
C ALA A 24 3.90 -28.06 9.60
N ALA A 25 5.22 -27.86 9.49
CA ALA A 25 6.17 -27.99 10.59
C ALA A 25 6.33 -26.69 11.42
N LYS A 26 5.58 -25.65 11.07
CA LYS A 26 5.66 -24.32 11.66
C LYS A 26 5.36 -24.36 13.17
N PRO A 27 6.19 -23.74 14.02
CA PRO A 27 5.88 -23.59 15.44
C PRO A 27 4.57 -22.82 15.67
N ALA A 28 3.72 -23.33 16.56
CA ALA A 28 2.40 -22.79 16.85
C ALA A 28 2.44 -21.35 17.40
N ASN A 29 3.54 -20.97 18.06
CA ASN A 29 3.74 -19.64 18.64
C ASN A 29 4.29 -18.60 17.66
N GLU A 30 4.61 -18.98 16.44
CA GLU A 30 5.05 -18.03 15.42
C GLU A 30 3.84 -17.59 14.58
N GLN A 31 3.94 -16.44 13.89
CA GLN A 31 2.98 -16.03 12.87
C GLN A 31 3.76 -15.80 11.58
N TRP A 32 3.40 -16.53 10.53
CA TRP A 32 4.07 -16.46 9.23
C TRP A 32 3.08 -15.92 8.22
N ALA A 33 3.61 -15.30 7.18
CA ALA A 33 2.79 -14.82 6.11
C ALA A 33 3.44 -15.08 4.75
N VAL A 34 2.57 -15.27 3.76
CA VAL A 34 2.83 -15.89 2.46
C VAL A 34 2.11 -15.03 1.39
N LEU A 35 2.83 -14.47 0.41
CA LEU A 35 2.38 -13.47 -0.57
C LEU A 35 2.90 -13.93 -1.91
N VAL A 36 2.03 -14.63 -2.60
CA VAL A 36 2.37 -15.29 -3.82
C VAL A 36 2.46 -14.24 -4.94
N ASN A 37 3.47 -14.28 -5.81
CA ASN A 37 3.45 -13.45 -7.03
C ASN A 37 2.68 -14.20 -8.13
N GLU A 38 1.59 -13.62 -8.62
CA GLU A 38 0.93 -14.04 -9.86
C GLU A 38 1.40 -13.13 -11.01
N PHE A 39 1.73 -13.73 -12.16
CA PHE A 39 1.76 -12.97 -13.41
C PHE A 39 0.32 -12.85 -13.91
N GLY A 40 -0.39 -11.76 -13.56
CA GLY A 40 -1.77 -11.48 -13.98
C GLY A 40 -2.41 -10.31 -13.20
N GLU A 41 -3.34 -9.57 -13.83
CA GLU A 41 -3.91 -8.27 -13.40
C GLU A 41 -4.72 -8.23 -12.07
N ILE A 42 -4.76 -9.29 -11.26
CA ILE A 42 -5.61 -9.34 -10.07
C ILE A 42 -4.77 -9.55 -8.81
N GLY A 43 -4.61 -8.48 -8.02
CA GLY A 43 -4.00 -8.57 -6.69
C GLY A 43 -4.92 -9.33 -5.73
N VAL A 44 -4.47 -10.48 -5.23
CA VAL A 44 -5.23 -11.28 -4.26
C VAL A 44 -5.12 -10.67 -2.87
N ASP A 45 -6.21 -10.08 -2.38
CA ASP A 45 -6.35 -9.64 -0.99
C ASP A 45 -6.20 -10.83 -0.02
N GLY A 46 -5.41 -10.65 1.05
CA GLY A 46 -5.15 -11.69 2.05
C GLY A 46 -6.39 -12.23 2.80
N ALA A 47 -7.55 -11.58 2.67
CA ALA A 47 -8.84 -12.07 3.16
C ALA A 47 -9.42 -13.21 2.30
N LEU A 48 -9.07 -13.27 1.01
CA LEU A 48 -9.57 -14.29 0.07
C LEU A 48 -8.97 -15.68 0.39
N LEU A 49 -7.75 -15.72 0.94
CA LEU A 49 -7.06 -16.94 1.36
C LEU A 49 -7.65 -17.62 2.61
N ALA A 50 -8.58 -16.95 3.31
CA ALA A 50 -9.25 -17.50 4.48
C ALA A 50 -10.65 -18.08 4.17
N ASP A 51 -11.20 -17.90 2.96
CA ASP A 51 -12.52 -18.44 2.59
C ASP A 51 -12.40 -19.92 2.14
N PRO A 52 -13.05 -20.88 2.80
CA PRO A 52 -13.04 -22.29 2.42
C PRO A 52 -13.45 -22.56 0.97
N ARG A 53 -14.26 -21.69 0.35
CA ARG A 53 -14.71 -21.79 -1.04
C ARG A 53 -13.61 -21.44 -2.05
N VAL A 54 -12.62 -20.65 -1.62
CA VAL A 54 -11.44 -20.30 -2.42
C VAL A 54 -10.41 -21.42 -2.33
N VAL A 55 -10.14 -21.94 -1.13
CA VAL A 55 -9.21 -23.06 -0.92
C VAL A 55 -9.69 -24.38 -1.55
N ALA A 56 -11.00 -24.55 -1.71
CA ALA A 56 -11.60 -25.73 -2.35
C ALA A 56 -11.70 -25.64 -3.88
N ASN A 57 -11.41 -24.48 -4.49
CA ASN A 57 -11.52 -24.29 -5.93
C ASN A 57 -10.32 -24.92 -6.65
N GLU A 58 -10.56 -25.89 -7.53
CA GLU A 58 -9.50 -26.62 -8.25
C GLU A 58 -8.63 -25.69 -9.10
N ASN A 59 -9.21 -24.72 -9.81
CA ASN A 59 -8.44 -23.74 -10.60
C ASN A 59 -7.53 -22.88 -9.71
N PHE A 60 -8.01 -22.50 -8.53
CA PHE A 60 -7.22 -21.74 -7.55
C PHE A 60 -6.06 -22.57 -6.99
N ARG A 61 -6.28 -23.87 -6.76
CA ARG A 61 -5.24 -24.80 -6.29
C ARG A 61 -4.19 -25.09 -7.36
N ASP A 62 -4.62 -25.19 -8.61
CA ASP A 62 -3.73 -25.39 -9.77
C ASP A 62 -2.90 -24.14 -10.07
N GLN A 63 -3.49 -22.95 -9.90
CA GLN A 63 -2.80 -21.66 -10.01
C GLN A 63 -1.78 -21.45 -8.86
N LEU A 64 -2.13 -21.84 -7.63
CA LEU A 64 -1.20 -21.86 -6.49
C LEU A 64 -0.03 -22.84 -6.71
N ALA A 65 -0.28 -23.98 -7.37
CA ALA A 65 0.75 -24.96 -7.70
C ALA A 65 1.75 -24.46 -8.76
N ALA A 66 1.34 -23.52 -9.61
CA ALA A 66 2.16 -22.95 -10.69
C ALA A 66 3.00 -21.72 -10.31
N ALA A 67 2.81 -21.16 -9.11
CA ALA A 67 3.41 -19.89 -8.73
C ALA A 67 4.90 -19.99 -8.28
N GLU A 68 5.69 -18.95 -8.55
CA GLU A 68 7.16 -18.95 -8.35
C GLU A 68 7.69 -18.09 -7.18
N ILE A 69 6.92 -17.19 -6.56
CA ILE A 69 7.37 -16.30 -5.46
C ILE A 69 6.34 -16.26 -4.34
N ILE A 70 6.78 -16.06 -3.09
CA ILE A 70 6.00 -15.93 -1.84
C ILE A 70 6.61 -14.80 -0.95
N ILE A 71 5.84 -13.85 -0.40
CA ILE A 71 6.25 -12.69 0.45
C ILE A 71 5.36 -12.65 1.74
N GLY A 72 5.42 -11.69 2.66
CA GLY A 72 4.59 -11.66 3.88
C GLY A 72 3.36 -10.73 3.83
N ASN A 73 2.48 -10.90 4.82
CA ASN A 73 1.45 -9.97 5.29
C ASN A 73 2.17 -8.69 5.65
N LYS A 74 2.01 -7.70 4.78
CA LYS A 74 2.30 -6.33 5.09
C LYS A 74 1.05 -5.84 5.81
N GLN A 75 1.15 -5.58 7.12
CA GLN A 75 0.30 -4.53 7.66
C GLN A 75 0.71 -3.29 6.87
N ASP A 76 -0.05 -2.97 5.83
CA ASP A 76 0.20 -1.76 5.09
C ASP A 76 0.07 -0.63 6.11
N ARG A 77 1.18 0.06 6.34
CA ARG A 77 1.26 1.25 7.20
C ARG A 77 0.49 2.43 6.59
N TRP A 78 -0.38 2.15 5.64
CA TRP A 78 -1.16 3.08 4.87
C TRP A 78 -2.43 2.42 4.31
N ARG A 79 -3.47 3.23 4.05
CA ARG A 79 -4.72 2.81 3.40
C ARG A 79 -5.17 3.88 2.40
N ARG A 80 -5.88 3.44 1.37
CA ARG A 80 -6.55 4.32 0.39
C ARG A 80 -8.07 4.26 0.58
N ALA A 81 -8.74 5.40 0.46
CA ALA A 81 -10.20 5.50 0.38
C ALA A 81 -10.58 6.28 -0.89
N LEU A 82 -11.62 5.78 -1.59
CA LEU A 82 -12.20 6.43 -2.76
C LEU A 82 -13.62 6.84 -2.43
N ASN A 83 -13.97 8.08 -2.75
CA ASN A 83 -15.31 8.62 -2.56
C ASN A 83 -15.78 9.28 -3.86
N GLN A 84 -17.07 9.18 -4.16
CA GLN A 84 -17.72 9.90 -5.25
C GLN A 84 -19.02 10.48 -4.74
N GLY A 85 -19.29 11.75 -5.09
CA GLY A 85 -20.51 12.42 -4.67
C GLY A 85 -20.58 13.85 -5.16
N GLN A 86 -21.81 14.34 -5.38
CA GLN A 86 -22.07 15.75 -5.76
C GLN A 86 -21.30 16.22 -7.00
N GLY A 87 -20.99 15.32 -7.94
CA GLY A 87 -20.22 15.64 -9.16
C GLY A 87 -18.69 15.64 -8.98
N TYR A 88 -18.18 15.26 -7.81
CA TYR A 88 -16.76 15.16 -7.53
C TYR A 88 -16.34 13.72 -7.26
N SER A 89 -15.07 13.45 -7.54
CA SER A 89 -14.37 12.24 -7.12
C SER A 89 -13.23 12.62 -6.17
N ALA A 90 -13.01 11.81 -5.15
CA ALA A 90 -11.99 12.05 -4.14
C ALA A 90 -11.20 10.79 -3.86
N CYS A 91 -9.89 10.95 -3.67
CA CYS A 91 -8.98 9.89 -3.26
C CYS A 91 -8.16 10.36 -2.06
N GLY A 92 -8.33 9.64 -0.94
CA GLY A 92 -7.62 9.87 0.31
C GLY A 92 -6.61 8.77 0.60
N TRP A 93 -5.42 9.16 1.04
CA TRP A 93 -4.41 8.26 1.59
C TRP A 93 -4.18 8.60 3.07
N LEU A 94 -4.18 7.57 3.91
CA LEU A 94 -3.84 7.68 5.32
C LEU A 94 -2.64 6.79 5.60
N PHE A 95 -1.68 7.28 6.37
CA PHE A 95 -0.46 6.59 6.78
C PHE A 95 -0.34 6.65 8.30
N ASP A 96 0.30 5.66 8.90
CA ASP A 96 0.51 5.65 10.34
C ASP A 96 1.43 6.78 10.83
N ALA A 97 1.46 6.97 12.15
CA ALA A 97 2.22 8.04 12.81
C ALA A 97 3.72 8.00 12.52
N ALA A 98 4.28 6.82 12.24
CA ALA A 98 5.72 6.65 12.09
C ALA A 98 6.18 6.68 10.61
N THR A 99 5.27 6.89 9.65
CA THR A 99 5.63 7.07 8.24
C THR A 99 6.04 8.52 8.02
N GLN A 100 7.28 8.76 7.61
CA GLN A 100 7.80 10.09 7.34
C GLN A 100 7.97 10.34 5.84
N PHE A 101 7.78 11.59 5.43
CA PHE A 101 7.87 12.05 4.05
C PHE A 101 8.99 13.05 3.86
N ASP A 102 9.64 12.96 2.70
CA ASP A 102 10.54 13.99 2.20
C ASP A 102 9.71 15.24 1.87
N GLN A 103 10.03 16.35 2.51
CA GLN A 103 9.26 17.58 2.36
C GLN A 103 9.32 18.12 0.94
N GLN A 104 10.48 18.06 0.28
CA GLN A 104 10.67 18.64 -1.06
C GLN A 104 9.90 17.83 -2.10
N ALA A 105 10.07 16.51 -2.12
CA ALA A 105 9.37 15.61 -3.03
C ALA A 105 7.85 15.65 -2.82
N LEU A 106 7.39 15.77 -1.57
CA LEU A 106 5.96 15.89 -1.27
C LEU A 106 5.39 17.22 -1.78
N LEU A 107 6.10 18.34 -1.61
CA LEU A 107 5.65 19.63 -2.13
C LEU A 107 5.63 19.66 -3.66
N GLU A 108 6.61 19.03 -4.31
CA GLU A 108 6.62 18.85 -5.77
C GLU A 108 5.43 18.01 -6.23
N TRP A 109 5.12 16.91 -5.53
CA TRP A 109 3.95 16.09 -5.80
C TRP A 109 2.64 16.88 -5.66
N VAL A 110 2.47 17.66 -4.58
CA VAL A 110 1.26 18.48 -4.34
C VAL A 110 1.05 19.52 -5.44
N ARG A 111 2.13 20.13 -5.93
CA ARG A 111 2.08 21.16 -6.98
C ARG A 111 1.66 20.60 -8.34
N HIS A 112 2.06 19.37 -8.66
CA HIS A 112 1.79 18.76 -9.96
C HIS A 112 0.60 17.80 -9.97
N ALA A 113 0.11 17.39 -8.79
CA ALA A 113 -1.07 16.54 -8.70
C ALA A 113 -2.28 17.26 -9.31
N PRO A 114 -3.05 16.60 -10.21
CA PRO A 114 -4.30 17.15 -10.70
C PRO A 114 -5.33 17.20 -9.57
N GLY A 115 -6.26 18.14 -9.66
CA GLY A 115 -7.37 18.24 -8.72
C GLY A 115 -7.66 19.67 -8.32
N ASP A 116 -8.96 19.93 -8.18
CA ASP A 116 -9.52 21.21 -7.73
C ASP A 116 -9.11 21.54 -6.30
N ARG A 117 -8.89 20.52 -5.48
CA ARG A 117 -8.52 20.70 -4.07
C ARG A 117 -7.62 19.60 -3.55
N ILE A 118 -6.60 19.98 -2.78
CA ILE A 118 -5.79 19.05 -1.99
C ILE A 118 -5.78 19.50 -0.54
N LYS A 119 -6.01 18.58 0.38
CA LYS A 119 -5.88 18.84 1.82
C LYS A 119 -5.11 17.72 2.48
N GLY A 120 -4.17 18.08 3.35
CA GLY A 120 -3.47 17.06 4.12
C GLY A 120 -2.72 17.59 5.32
N VAL A 121 -2.40 16.68 6.22
CA VAL A 121 -1.39 16.84 7.26
C VAL A 121 -0.42 15.68 7.13
N MET A 122 0.85 15.97 6.95
CA MET A 122 1.87 14.99 6.59
C MET A 122 3.02 15.06 7.58
N HIS A 123 3.49 13.92 8.05
CA HIS A 123 4.64 13.83 8.93
C HIS A 123 5.92 13.98 8.10
N ILE A 124 6.67 15.05 8.36
CA ILE A 124 7.98 15.33 7.77
C ILE A 124 9.05 15.28 8.87
N GLU A 125 10.32 15.25 8.51
CA GLU A 125 11.42 15.12 9.49
C GLU A 125 11.39 16.19 10.60
N THR A 126 10.92 17.40 10.28
CA THR A 126 10.84 18.54 11.22
C THR A 126 9.52 18.63 11.99
N GLY A 127 8.58 17.70 11.79
CA GLY A 127 7.28 17.67 12.47
C GLY A 127 6.10 17.45 11.51
N SER A 128 5.14 18.37 11.52
CA SER A 128 3.94 18.31 10.65
C SER A 128 3.99 19.33 9.53
N LEU A 129 3.60 18.92 8.33
CA LEU A 129 3.35 19.76 7.17
C LEU A 129 1.85 19.76 6.87
N MET A 130 1.20 20.90 7.04
CA MET A 130 -0.20 21.09 6.66
C MET A 130 -0.27 21.67 5.25
N ILE A 131 -1.08 21.04 4.42
CA ILE A 131 -1.25 21.36 3.00
C ILE A 131 -2.72 21.70 2.77
N ASN A 132 -2.97 22.85 2.16
CA ASN A 132 -4.29 23.22 1.65
C ASN A 132 -4.08 23.88 0.28
N ARG A 133 -4.45 23.17 -0.79
CA ARG A 133 -4.44 23.68 -2.16
C ARG A 133 -5.87 23.80 -2.65
N GLN A 134 -6.21 24.95 -3.24
CA GLN A 134 -7.48 25.16 -3.96
C GLN A 134 -7.19 25.80 -5.32
N GLY A 135 -7.41 25.05 -6.40
CA GLY A 135 -6.87 25.41 -7.71
C GLY A 135 -5.36 25.61 -7.64
N ASP A 136 -4.86 26.74 -8.11
CA ASP A 136 -3.43 27.08 -8.09
C ASP A 136 -2.95 27.69 -6.76
N ASP A 137 -3.87 28.06 -5.85
CA ASP A 137 -3.52 28.63 -4.55
C ASP A 137 -3.09 27.53 -3.57
N LEU A 138 -1.80 27.51 -3.22
CA LEU A 138 -1.20 26.54 -2.33
C LEU A 138 -0.75 27.21 -1.02
N GLN A 139 -1.39 26.83 0.07
CA GLN A 139 -1.05 27.25 1.43
C GLN A 139 -0.37 26.10 2.19
N ILE A 140 0.73 26.43 2.86
CA ILE A 140 1.56 25.50 3.60
C ILE A 140 1.83 26.08 5.00
N GLU A 141 1.67 25.25 6.02
CA GLU A 141 2.06 25.58 7.40
C GLU A 141 2.89 24.42 7.97
N THR A 142 3.99 24.72 8.65
CA THR A 142 4.82 23.73 9.34
C THR A 142 4.69 23.89 10.85
N ARG A 143 4.58 22.77 11.58
CA ARG A 143 4.64 22.72 13.04
C ARG A 143 5.73 21.75 13.49
N SER A 144 6.37 22.05 14.61
CA SER A 144 7.45 21.22 15.17
C SER A 144 6.98 19.90 15.79
N GLN A 145 5.66 19.74 16.03
CA GLN A 145 5.10 18.51 16.57
C GLN A 145 4.69 17.56 15.43
N PRO A 146 5.04 16.26 15.49
CA PRO A 146 4.57 15.28 14.51
C PRO A 146 3.06 15.01 14.65
N PRO A 147 2.36 14.65 13.57
CA PRO A 147 0.93 14.38 13.63
C PRO A 147 0.65 12.97 14.18
N ALA A 148 -0.59 12.71 14.62
CA ALA A 148 -1.00 11.38 15.08
C ALA A 148 -1.06 10.34 13.95
N ASP A 149 -1.29 10.80 12.72
CA ASP A 149 -1.20 10.05 11.48
C ASP A 149 -0.95 11.05 10.33
N SER A 150 -0.46 10.56 9.18
CA SER A 150 -0.43 11.39 7.98
C SER A 150 -1.67 11.12 7.14
N ARG A 151 -2.31 12.16 6.63
CA ARG A 151 -3.48 12.05 5.77
C ARG A 151 -3.41 13.09 4.68
N ILE A 152 -3.73 12.69 3.46
CA ILE A 152 -3.86 13.61 2.32
C ILE A 152 -4.99 13.15 1.42
N GLU A 153 -5.81 14.09 0.99
CA GLU A 153 -6.96 13.86 0.11
C GLU A 153 -6.90 14.83 -1.07
N ILE A 154 -7.13 14.28 -2.24
CA ILE A 154 -7.36 15.03 -3.48
C ILE A 154 -8.85 14.94 -3.78
N ILE A 155 -9.47 16.08 -4.10
CA ILE A 155 -10.83 16.18 -4.60
C ILE A 155 -10.75 16.82 -5.98
N ASP A 156 -11.38 16.16 -6.96
CA ASP A 156 -11.36 16.55 -8.35
C ASP A 156 -12.76 16.41 -8.97
N SER A 157 -13.16 17.39 -9.78
CA SER A 157 -14.38 17.32 -10.60
C SER A 157 -14.21 16.42 -11.82
N GLN A 158 -12.96 16.10 -12.18
CA GLN A 158 -12.61 15.21 -13.28
C GLN A 158 -12.14 13.84 -12.78
N GLN A 159 -12.01 12.88 -13.71
CA GLN A 159 -11.50 11.55 -13.41
C GLN A 159 -9.97 11.57 -13.45
N ALA A 160 -9.33 11.49 -12.28
CA ALA A 160 -7.87 11.42 -12.16
C ALA A 160 -7.34 9.99 -12.16
N ASP A 161 -6.07 9.83 -12.55
CA ASP A 161 -5.34 8.56 -12.40
C ASP A 161 -4.81 8.40 -10.97
N TRP A 162 -5.67 7.83 -10.12
CA TRP A 162 -5.35 7.59 -8.71
C TRP A 162 -4.18 6.64 -8.49
N ASN A 163 -3.92 5.71 -9.42
CA ASN A 163 -2.85 4.73 -9.26
C ASN A 163 -1.48 5.37 -9.52
N SER A 164 -1.37 6.22 -10.54
CA SER A 164 -0.16 7.01 -10.78
C SER A 164 0.11 7.97 -9.63
N LEU A 165 -0.92 8.67 -9.13
CA LEU A 165 -0.79 9.59 -7.99
C LEU A 165 -0.35 8.88 -6.71
N GLN A 166 -0.97 7.73 -6.41
CA GLN A 166 -0.56 6.88 -5.29
C GLN A 166 0.91 6.45 -5.42
N SER A 167 1.29 5.95 -6.60
CA SER A 167 2.65 5.46 -6.84
C SER A 167 3.70 6.55 -6.65
N ALA A 168 3.40 7.78 -7.08
CA ALA A 168 4.26 8.93 -6.86
C ALA A 168 4.31 9.36 -5.38
N LEU A 169 3.17 9.42 -4.68
CA LEU A 169 3.11 9.74 -3.26
C LEU A 169 3.89 8.74 -2.39
N LEU A 170 3.80 7.44 -2.70
CA LEU A 170 4.52 6.40 -1.97
C LEU A 170 6.04 6.49 -2.11
N LYS A 171 6.54 7.11 -3.20
CA LYS A 171 7.97 7.40 -3.42
C LYS A 171 8.47 8.59 -2.61
N CYS A 172 7.58 9.46 -2.12
CA CYS A 172 7.96 10.57 -1.24
C CYS A 172 8.31 10.12 0.19
N ARG A 173 8.13 8.84 0.55
CA ARG A 173 8.43 8.33 1.90
C ARG A 173 9.92 8.16 2.12
N LEU A 174 10.39 8.49 3.32
CA LEU A 174 11.79 8.32 3.72
C LEU A 174 12.06 6.94 4.34
N ARG A 175 11.11 6.37 5.08
CA ARG A 175 11.22 5.06 5.76
C ARG A 175 9.86 4.39 5.98
#